data_AF-A0A2P4SYD3-F1
#
_entry.id   AF-A0A2P4SYD3-F1
#
_cell.length_a   1.000
_cell.length_b   1.000
_cell.length_c   1.000
_cell.angle_alpha   90.00
_cell.angle_beta   90.00
_cell.angle_gamma   90.00
#
_symmetry.space_group_name_H-M   'P 1'
#
loop_
_entity.id
_entity.type
_entity.pdbx_description
1 polymer ?
#
loop_
_entity_poly.entity_id
_entity_poly.type
_entity_poly.pdbx_seq_one_letter_code
_entity_poly.pdbx_strand_id
1 'polypeptide(L)'
;MSYRKELEKYRDLDEDKILGALTEEELRKLENELEELDPDNALLPAGLRQRDQTQKLPTGPFKREELMAHLEQQAKDIKDREDLVPFTGEKRGKAWIPKQKPMDPILESVTLEPELEEALANASDAELCDIAGKAVTCELGVELFSCKFILFYGSSAIELFADRVNVTGFDTI
;
A
#
# COMPACT_ATOMS: atom_id res chain seq x y z
N MET A 1 8.38 -35.92 19.28
CA MET A 1 7.22 -36.82 19.14
C MET A 1 6.72 -36.66 17.71
N SER A 2 6.38 -37.74 17.01
CA SER A 2 5.86 -37.61 15.62
C SER A 2 4.42 -37.10 15.70
N TYR A 3 4.06 -36.10 14.89
CA TYR A 3 2.70 -35.56 14.78
C TYR A 3 1.62 -36.66 14.66
N ARG A 4 1.93 -37.78 13.99
CA ARG A 4 1.05 -38.96 13.89
C ARG A 4 0.73 -39.62 15.23
N LYS A 5 1.68 -39.68 16.16
CA LYS A 5 1.48 -40.29 17.49
C LYS A 5 0.64 -39.42 18.42
N GLU A 6 0.68 -38.09 18.24
CA GLU A 6 -0.17 -37.17 19.01
C GLU A 6 -1.63 -37.20 18.54
N LEU A 7 -1.86 -37.59 17.28
CA LEU A 7 -3.21 -37.76 16.71
C LEU A 7 -3.93 -39.03 17.18
N GLU A 8 -3.18 -40.09 17.58
CA GLU A 8 -3.78 -41.34 18.10
C GLU A 8 -4.64 -41.10 19.35
N LYS A 9 -4.32 -40.09 20.17
CA LYS A 9 -5.12 -39.65 21.32
C LYS A 9 -6.57 -39.32 20.95
N TYR A 10 -6.80 -38.79 19.74
CA TYR A 10 -8.11 -38.32 19.32
C TYR A 10 -8.90 -39.37 18.54
N ARG A 11 -8.31 -40.54 18.29
CA ARG A 11 -8.89 -41.57 17.42
C ARG A 11 -10.09 -42.30 18.04
N ASP A 12 -10.15 -42.35 19.37
CA ASP A 12 -11.19 -43.05 20.13
C ASP A 12 -12.21 -42.10 20.77
N LEU A 13 -12.16 -40.80 20.46
CA LEU A 13 -13.16 -39.84 20.93
C LEU A 13 -14.45 -40.00 20.12
N ASP A 14 -15.57 -40.05 20.84
CA ASP A 14 -16.90 -40.12 20.25
C ASP A 14 -17.36 -38.72 19.82
N GLU A 15 -17.22 -38.43 18.53
CA GLU A 15 -17.56 -37.13 17.93
C GLU A 15 -19.05 -36.78 18.11
N ASP A 16 -19.94 -37.75 17.94
CA ASP A 16 -21.40 -37.55 18.05
C ASP A 16 -21.80 -37.14 19.46
N LYS A 17 -21.16 -37.73 20.49
CA LYS A 17 -21.42 -37.39 21.89
C LYS A 17 -20.93 -35.99 22.24
N ILE A 18 -19.81 -35.55 21.66
CA ILE A 18 -19.28 -34.19 21.86
C ILE A 18 -20.21 -33.18 21.19
N LEU A 19 -20.59 -33.43 19.93
CA LEU A 19 -21.51 -32.60 19.17
C LEU A 19 -22.90 -32.51 19.82
N GLY A 20 -23.41 -33.61 20.37
CA GLY A 20 -24.70 -33.64 21.08
C GLY A 20 -24.70 -32.97 22.45
N ALA A 21 -23.53 -32.68 23.04
CA ALA A 21 -23.42 -31.94 24.30
C ALA A 21 -23.41 -30.41 24.10
N LEU A 22 -23.17 -29.93 22.88
CA LEU A 22 -23.18 -28.52 22.53
C LEU A 22 -24.60 -28.00 22.35
N THR A 23 -24.82 -26.76 22.73
CA THR A 23 -26.08 -26.05 22.46
C THR A 23 -26.15 -25.60 21.00
N GLU A 24 -27.36 -25.29 20.51
CA GLU A 24 -27.57 -24.85 19.11
C GLU A 24 -26.78 -23.58 18.75
N GLU A 25 -26.60 -22.68 19.72
CA GLU A 25 -25.79 -21.46 19.54
C GLU A 25 -24.30 -21.77 19.39
N GLU A 26 -23.79 -22.74 20.16
CA GLU A 26 -22.39 -23.17 20.10
C GLU A 26 -22.10 -23.97 18.82
N LEU A 27 -23.04 -24.79 18.38
CA LEU A 27 -22.96 -25.49 17.09
C LEU A 27 -22.87 -24.49 15.93
N ARG A 28 -23.73 -23.46 15.92
CA ARG A 28 -23.66 -22.37 14.93
C ARG A 28 -22.32 -21.65 14.95
N LYS A 29 -21.75 -21.42 16.13
CA LYS A 29 -20.45 -20.77 16.25
C LYS A 29 -19.34 -21.65 15.67
N LEU A 30 -19.38 -22.95 15.95
CA LEU A 30 -18.42 -23.92 15.46
C LEU A 30 -18.47 -24.07 13.93
N GLU A 31 -19.66 -23.99 13.34
CA GLU A 31 -19.86 -23.91 11.88
C GLU A 31 -19.20 -22.64 11.29
N ASN A 32 -19.40 -21.47 11.90
CA ASN A 32 -18.74 -20.23 11.46
C ASN A 32 -17.20 -20.30 11.55
N GLU A 33 -16.66 -20.93 12.59
CA GLU A 33 -15.20 -21.11 12.77
C GLU A 33 -14.62 -22.07 11.71
N LEU A 34 -15.34 -23.15 11.36
CA LEU A 34 -14.93 -24.07 10.29
C LEU A 34 -14.86 -23.37 8.92
N GLU A 35 -15.81 -22.48 8.62
CA GLU A 35 -15.79 -21.66 7.40
C GLU A 35 -14.60 -20.68 7.34
N GLU A 36 -14.08 -20.25 8.50
CA GLU A 36 -12.91 -19.37 8.58
C GLU A 36 -11.58 -20.09 8.39
N LEU A 37 -11.50 -21.36 8.83
CA LEU A 37 -10.25 -22.11 8.86
C LEU A 37 -9.79 -22.57 7.47
N ASP A 38 -10.69 -22.65 6.48
CA ASP A 38 -10.37 -23.00 5.10
C ASP A 38 -10.96 -22.00 4.08
N PRO A 39 -10.38 -20.79 3.98
CA PRO A 39 -10.84 -19.77 3.02
C PRO A 39 -10.68 -20.20 1.55
N ASP A 40 -9.90 -21.26 1.30
CA ASP A 40 -9.57 -21.76 -0.03
C ASP A 40 -10.20 -23.14 -0.33
N ASN A 41 -11.20 -23.56 0.45
CA ASN A 41 -11.85 -24.86 0.32
C ASN A 41 -12.09 -25.21 -1.16
N ALA A 42 -11.29 -26.15 -1.67
CA ALA A 42 -11.21 -26.47 -3.09
C ALA A 42 -12.51 -27.08 -3.63
N LEU A 43 -13.37 -27.58 -2.74
CA LEU A 43 -14.67 -28.15 -3.08
C LEU A 43 -15.77 -27.07 -3.24
N LEU A 44 -15.54 -25.86 -2.72
CA LEU A 44 -16.48 -24.75 -2.83
C LEU A 44 -16.15 -23.86 -4.05
N PRO A 45 -17.14 -23.57 -4.91
CA PRO A 45 -17.01 -22.61 -6.00
C PRO A 45 -16.52 -21.24 -5.49
N ALA A 46 -15.67 -20.56 -6.27
CA ALA A 46 -15.03 -19.31 -5.85
C ALA A 46 -15.99 -18.23 -5.33
N GLY A 47 -17.19 -18.11 -5.93
CA GLY A 47 -18.21 -17.13 -5.53
C GLY A 47 -18.87 -17.42 -4.16
N LEU A 48 -18.76 -18.64 -3.66
CA LEU A 48 -19.31 -19.07 -2.36
C LEU A 48 -18.24 -19.13 -1.26
N ARG A 49 -16.98 -18.82 -1.57
CA ARG A 49 -15.91 -18.70 -0.57
C ARG A 49 -16.01 -17.40 0.21
N GLN A 50 -16.65 -16.37 -0.37
CA GLN A 50 -16.91 -15.11 0.31
C GLN A 50 -18.15 -15.28 1.19
N ARG A 51 -17.98 -15.11 2.51
CA ARG A 51 -19.09 -15.14 3.46
C ARG A 51 -20.06 -13.98 3.24
N ASP A 52 -21.34 -14.25 3.49
CA ASP A 52 -22.36 -13.20 3.54
C ASP A 52 -22.05 -12.26 4.71
N GLN A 53 -21.85 -10.97 4.40
CA GLN A 53 -21.50 -9.95 5.39
C GLN A 53 -22.65 -9.64 6.36
N THR A 54 -23.85 -10.16 6.11
CA THR A 54 -25.03 -9.91 6.93
C THR A 54 -25.90 -11.16 7.07
N GLN A 55 -26.30 -11.50 8.30
CA GLN A 55 -27.32 -12.54 8.57
C GLN A 55 -28.75 -12.08 8.23
N LYS A 56 -28.93 -10.87 7.68
CA LYS A 56 -30.24 -10.30 7.35
C LYS A 56 -30.65 -10.74 5.96
N LEU A 57 -31.89 -11.23 5.84
CA LEU A 57 -32.48 -11.55 4.53
C LEU A 57 -32.54 -10.30 3.64
N PRO A 58 -32.43 -10.47 2.31
CA PRO A 58 -32.47 -9.35 1.37
C PRO A 58 -33.78 -8.59 1.51
N THR A 59 -33.67 -7.31 1.86
CA THR A 59 -34.81 -6.48 2.22
C THR A 59 -35.37 -5.76 0.98
N GLY A 60 -35.97 -6.52 0.06
CA GLY A 60 -36.75 -5.97 -1.08
C GLY A 60 -36.10 -4.80 -1.85
N PRO A 61 -36.90 -3.88 -2.42
CA PRO A 61 -36.36 -2.67 -3.04
C PRO A 61 -35.77 -1.71 -2.01
N PHE A 62 -34.77 -0.93 -2.42
CA PHE A 62 -34.05 -0.01 -1.55
C PHE A 62 -34.96 1.08 -0.96
N LYS A 63 -35.08 1.10 0.37
CA LYS A 63 -35.83 2.13 1.13
C LYS A 63 -34.88 3.15 1.75
N ARG A 64 -34.70 4.27 1.07
CA ARG A 64 -33.77 5.33 1.48
C ARG A 64 -34.09 5.96 2.83
N GLU A 65 -35.37 6.21 3.11
CA GLU A 65 -35.81 6.92 4.34
C GLU A 65 -35.50 6.12 5.61
N GLU A 66 -35.78 4.81 5.60
CA GLU A 66 -35.47 3.91 6.71
C GLU A 66 -33.96 3.85 6.98
N LEU A 67 -33.13 3.81 5.93
CA LEU A 67 -31.68 3.84 6.07
C LEU A 67 -31.19 5.15 6.69
N MET A 68 -31.69 6.29 6.21
CA MET A 68 -31.31 7.60 6.75
C MET A 68 -31.68 7.72 8.23
N ALA A 69 -32.89 7.32 8.61
CA ALA A 69 -33.34 7.33 10.00
C ALA A 69 -32.46 6.46 10.91
N HIS A 70 -32.08 5.27 10.44
CA HIS A 70 -31.17 4.38 11.18
C HIS A 70 -29.77 4.98 11.34
N LEU A 71 -29.20 5.58 10.29
CA LEU A 71 -27.89 6.23 10.35
C LEU A 71 -27.91 7.45 11.28
N GLU A 72 -28.98 8.25 11.27
CA GLU A 72 -29.15 9.36 12.21
C GLU A 72 -29.24 8.89 13.66
N GLN A 73 -29.92 7.76 13.90
CA GLN A 73 -30.01 7.18 15.23
C GLN A 73 -28.64 6.67 15.71
N GLN A 74 -27.92 5.92 14.86
CA GLN A 74 -26.55 5.49 15.15
C GLN A 74 -25.62 6.67 15.45
N ALA A 75 -25.71 7.74 14.66
CA ALA A 75 -24.89 8.93 14.88
C ALA A 75 -25.19 9.63 16.22
N LYS A 76 -26.45 9.60 16.69
CA LYS A 76 -26.84 10.15 18.00
C LYS A 76 -26.38 9.27 19.17
N ASP A 77 -26.32 7.96 18.96
CA ASP A 77 -25.95 6.99 20.00
C ASP A 77 -24.43 6.89 20.21
N ILE A 78 -23.62 7.25 19.20
CA ILE A 78 -22.17 7.33 19.32
C ILE A 78 -21.81 8.47 20.28
N LYS A 79 -21.29 8.09 21.45
CA LYS A 79 -20.79 9.04 22.46
C LYS A 79 -19.38 9.48 22.13
N ASP A 80 -19.06 10.73 22.46
CA ASP A 80 -17.71 11.25 22.38
C ASP A 80 -16.78 10.49 23.34
N ARG A 81 -15.52 10.35 22.93
CA ARG A 81 -14.50 9.68 23.74
C ARG A 81 -13.98 10.65 24.80
N GLU A 82 -14.21 10.32 26.06
CA GLU A 82 -13.82 11.17 27.21
C GLU A 82 -12.28 11.26 27.43
N ASP A 83 -11.52 10.26 26.97
CA ASP A 83 -10.07 10.19 27.21
C ASP A 83 -9.21 10.95 26.15
N LEU A 84 -9.81 11.86 25.39
CA LEU A 84 -9.10 12.63 24.37
C LEU A 84 -8.25 13.73 25.04
N VAL A 85 -6.92 13.61 24.92
CA VAL A 85 -6.02 14.72 25.26
C VAL A 85 -6.29 15.86 24.27
N PRO A 86 -6.71 17.05 24.75
CA PRO A 86 -7.02 18.16 23.86
C PRO A 86 -5.77 18.56 23.06
N PHE A 87 -5.96 18.87 21.78
CA PHE A 87 -4.87 19.35 20.94
C PHE A 87 -4.40 20.73 21.41
N THR A 88 -3.20 20.79 22.00
CA THR A 88 -2.63 22.02 22.59
C THR A 88 -1.90 22.91 21.59
N GLY A 89 -1.76 22.50 20.32
CA GLY A 89 -1.04 23.27 19.29
C GLY A 89 0.47 23.40 19.55
N GLU A 90 0.99 22.74 20.59
CA GLU A 90 2.40 22.80 20.96
C GLU A 90 3.26 22.03 19.97
N LYS A 91 4.16 22.73 19.28
CA LYS A 91 5.18 22.12 18.43
C LYS A 91 6.25 21.48 19.31
N ARG A 92 6.09 20.20 19.65
CA ARG A 92 7.05 19.41 20.44
C ARG A 92 8.38 19.12 19.71
N GLY A 93 8.42 19.32 18.39
CA GLY A 93 9.61 19.12 17.56
C GLY A 93 10.44 20.39 17.39
N LYS A 94 11.76 20.24 17.25
CA LYS A 94 12.64 21.34 16.82
C LYS A 94 12.28 21.73 15.39
N ALA A 95 12.09 23.02 15.14
CA ALA A 95 11.93 23.52 13.78
C ALA A 95 13.18 23.14 12.96
N TRP A 96 12.96 22.49 11.80
CA TRP A 96 14.05 22.11 10.92
C TRP A 96 14.72 23.38 10.39
N ILE A 97 16.01 23.52 10.63
CA ILE A 97 16.83 24.59 10.07
C ILE A 97 17.48 24.02 8.81
N PRO A 98 17.30 24.65 7.64
CA PRO A 98 17.98 24.25 6.42
C PRO A 98 19.49 24.20 6.66
N LYS A 99 20.10 23.03 6.45
CA LYS A 99 21.56 22.91 6.50
C LYS A 99 22.11 23.71 5.32
N GLN A 100 22.85 24.78 5.59
CA GLN A 100 23.72 25.38 4.59
C GLN A 100 24.74 24.30 4.22
N LYS A 101 24.69 23.80 2.99
CA LYS A 101 25.78 22.99 2.45
C LYS A 101 27.02 23.91 2.47
N PRO A 102 28.14 23.54 3.10
CA PRO A 102 29.37 24.26 2.87
C PRO A 102 29.61 24.21 1.36
N MET A 103 29.67 25.38 0.72
CA MET A 103 30.27 25.43 -0.60
C MET A 103 31.72 25.03 -0.38
N ASP A 104 32.11 23.89 -0.94
CA ASP A 104 33.49 23.46 -0.91
C ASP A 104 34.36 24.62 -1.44
N PRO A 105 35.39 25.07 -0.71
CA PRO A 105 36.32 26.09 -1.20
C PRO A 105 37.31 25.46 -2.20
N ILE A 106 36.77 24.80 -3.22
CA ILE A 106 37.48 24.42 -4.45
C ILE A 106 36.72 25.06 -5.61
N LEU A 107 36.62 26.38 -5.55
CA LEU A 107 36.58 27.22 -6.74
C LEU A 107 37.70 28.24 -6.59
N GLU A 108 38.91 27.72 -6.34
CA GLU A 108 40.10 28.45 -6.75
C GLU A 108 39.97 28.57 -8.27
N SER A 109 39.77 29.80 -8.75
CA SER A 109 39.64 30.12 -10.16
C SER A 109 40.69 29.34 -10.93
N VAL A 110 40.26 28.33 -11.70
CA VAL A 110 41.12 27.63 -12.64
C VAL A 110 41.53 28.69 -13.65
N THR A 111 42.71 29.27 -13.44
CA THR A 111 43.32 30.22 -14.37
C THR A 111 43.78 29.39 -15.54
N LEU A 112 43.01 29.43 -16.63
CA LEU A 112 43.40 28.72 -17.84
C LEU A 112 44.48 29.55 -18.52
N GLU A 113 45.29 28.91 -19.35
CA GLU A 113 46.23 29.65 -20.18
C GLU A 113 45.45 30.67 -21.02
N PRO A 114 45.96 31.90 -21.22
CA PRO A 114 45.19 33.00 -21.81
C PRO A 114 44.63 32.68 -23.20
N GLU A 115 45.31 31.81 -23.97
CA GLU A 115 44.84 31.33 -25.27
C GLU A 115 43.60 30.41 -25.15
N LEU A 116 43.51 29.63 -24.07
CA LEU A 116 42.40 28.72 -23.80
C LEU A 116 41.17 29.46 -23.24
N GLU A 117 41.38 30.52 -22.45
CA GLU A 117 40.31 31.41 -21.98
C GLU A 117 39.65 32.14 -23.14
N GLU A 118 40.45 32.66 -24.08
CA GLU A 118 39.94 33.35 -25.28
C GLU A 118 39.19 32.39 -26.22
N ALA A 119 39.70 31.16 -26.40
CA ALA A 119 39.00 30.14 -27.19
C ALA A 119 37.66 29.73 -26.56
N LEU A 120 37.60 29.58 -25.24
CA LEU A 120 36.36 29.22 -24.54
C LEU A 120 35.34 30.36 -24.51
N ALA A 121 35.79 31.61 -24.36
CA ALA A 121 34.92 32.79 -24.36
C ALA A 121 34.33 33.11 -25.74
N ASN A 122 35.02 32.74 -26.81
CA ASN A 122 34.56 32.93 -28.20
C ASN A 122 33.83 31.70 -28.78
N ALA A 123 33.83 30.56 -28.08
CA ALA A 123 33.13 29.36 -28.51
C ALA A 123 31.61 29.60 -28.52
N SER A 124 30.92 29.11 -29.55
CA SER A 124 29.45 29.22 -29.64
C SER A 124 28.77 28.18 -28.74
N ASP A 125 27.54 28.47 -28.30
CA ASP A 125 26.75 27.57 -27.44
C ASP A 125 26.60 26.15 -28.02
N ALA A 126 26.62 25.99 -29.35
CA ALA A 126 26.59 24.70 -30.00
C ALA A 126 27.88 23.89 -29.76
N GLU A 127 29.05 24.53 -29.88
CA GLU A 127 30.35 23.87 -29.67
C GLU A 127 30.58 23.57 -28.18
N LEU A 128 30.11 24.46 -27.29
CA LEU A 128 30.11 24.21 -25.85
C LEU A 128 29.25 22.99 -25.49
N CYS A 129 28.09 22.84 -26.15
CA CYS A 129 27.20 21.70 -25.94
C CYS A 129 27.80 20.39 -26.46
N ASP A 130 28.55 20.41 -27.55
CA ASP A 130 29.26 19.22 -28.06
C ASP A 130 30.43 18.80 -27.15
N ILE A 131 31.15 19.77 -26.57
CA ILE A 131 32.23 19.51 -25.61
C ILE A 131 31.66 18.96 -24.29
N ALA A 132 30.62 19.57 -23.74
CA ALA A 132 29.93 19.08 -22.55
C ALA A 132 29.22 17.74 -22.80
N GLY A 133 28.63 17.59 -23.98
CA GLY A 133 27.95 16.38 -24.43
C GLY A 133 28.89 15.20 -24.63
N LYS A 134 30.14 15.41 -25.05
CA LYS A 134 31.14 14.32 -25.14
C LYS A 134 31.51 13.75 -23.77
N ALA A 135 31.50 14.55 -22.71
CA ALA A 135 31.69 14.04 -21.35
C ALA A 135 30.44 13.29 -20.82
N VAL A 136 29.24 13.72 -21.20
CA VAL A 136 27.98 13.11 -20.74
C VAL A 136 27.63 11.83 -21.54
N THR A 137 28.04 11.73 -22.81
CA THR A 137 27.68 10.59 -23.68
C THR A 137 28.70 9.45 -23.65
N CYS A 138 29.91 9.64 -23.10
CA CYS A 138 30.91 8.57 -23.01
C CYS A 138 30.75 7.67 -21.77
N GLU A 139 30.10 8.13 -20.69
CA GLU A 139 29.80 7.26 -19.53
C GLU A 139 28.41 6.62 -19.57
N LEU A 140 27.49 7.07 -20.42
CA LEU A 140 26.12 6.56 -20.45
C LEU A 140 25.74 6.08 -21.85
N GLY A 141 26.38 4.99 -22.26
CA GLY A 141 25.60 3.93 -22.89
C GLY A 141 24.62 3.38 -21.85
N VAL A 142 23.40 3.08 -22.29
CA VAL A 142 22.29 2.40 -21.57
C VAL A 142 21.18 3.33 -21.07
N GLU A 143 20.11 3.30 -21.87
CA GLU A 143 18.68 3.27 -21.54
C GLU A 143 18.12 4.21 -20.46
N LEU A 144 17.17 5.04 -20.91
CA LEU A 144 16.20 5.78 -20.09
C LEU A 144 15.35 4.83 -19.23
N PHE A 145 15.90 4.38 -18.10
CA PHE A 145 15.12 3.74 -17.06
C PHE A 145 14.40 4.81 -16.23
N SER A 146 13.07 4.77 -16.34
CA SER A 146 12.10 5.54 -15.57
C SER A 146 12.48 5.66 -14.10
N CYS A 147 12.78 6.88 -13.65
CA CYS A 147 12.97 7.22 -12.24
C CYS A 147 11.66 7.00 -11.47
N LYS A 148 11.55 5.85 -10.79
CA LYS A 148 10.49 5.59 -9.81
C LYS A 148 10.76 6.43 -8.56
N PHE A 149 10.08 7.57 -8.47
CA PHE A 149 10.11 8.47 -7.33
C PHE A 149 9.34 7.83 -6.17
N ILE A 150 10.04 7.16 -5.25
CA ILE A 150 9.43 6.62 -4.02
C ILE A 150 9.40 7.74 -2.98
N LEU A 151 8.25 8.39 -2.83
CA LEU A 151 7.98 9.28 -1.70
C LEU A 151 7.49 8.45 -0.51
N PHE A 152 8.36 8.27 0.49
CA PHE A 152 7.95 7.78 1.80
C PHE A 152 7.24 8.90 2.57
N TYR A 153 5.93 8.79 2.75
CA TYR A 153 5.18 9.47 3.80
C TYR A 153 4.62 8.42 4.76
N GLY A 154 4.57 8.76 6.05
CA GLY A 154 4.48 7.84 7.19
C GLY A 154 3.42 6.71 7.12
N SER A 155 3.82 5.54 7.63
CA SER A 155 3.03 4.39 8.11
C SER A 155 1.86 3.81 7.31
N SER A 156 1.66 4.20 6.05
CA SER A 156 0.77 3.45 5.15
C SER A 156 1.41 3.30 3.77
N ALA A 157 1.92 2.11 3.48
CA ALA A 157 2.28 1.71 2.13
C ALA A 157 0.99 1.59 1.31
N ILE A 158 0.71 2.58 0.47
CA ILE A 158 -0.30 2.47 -0.58
C ILE A 158 0.44 1.98 -1.81
N GLU A 159 0.35 0.67 -2.10
CA GLU A 159 0.70 0.14 -3.41
C GLU A 159 -0.32 0.68 -4.42
N LEU A 160 0.06 1.74 -5.14
CA LEU A 160 -0.61 2.09 -6.39
C LEU A 160 -0.23 1.03 -7.42
N PHE A 161 -1.07 0.01 -7.53
CA PHE A 161 -1.16 -0.85 -8.70
C PHE A 161 -1.51 0.05 -9.89
N ALA A 162 -0.51 0.33 -10.73
CA ALA A 162 -0.77 0.85 -12.06
C ALA A 162 -1.25 -0.33 -12.91
N ASP A 163 -2.54 -0.33 -13.24
CA ASP A 163 -3.08 -1.20 -14.26
C ASP A 163 -2.23 -1.07 -15.53
N ARG A 164 -1.71 -2.22 -15.96
CA ARG A 164 -1.08 -2.40 -17.26
C ARG A 164 -2.19 -2.25 -18.31
N VAL A 165 -2.43 -1.02 -18.76
CA VAL A 165 -3.23 -0.79 -19.97
C VAL A 165 -2.42 -1.36 -21.13
N ASN A 166 -2.78 -2.57 -21.52
CA ASN A 166 -2.24 -3.28 -22.67
C ASN A 166 -2.87 -2.66 -23.92
N VAL A 167 -2.23 -1.62 -24.49
CA VAL A 167 -2.60 -1.13 -25.82
C VAL A 167 -1.83 -1.96 -26.85
N THR A 168 -2.36 -3.12 -27.18
CA THR A 168 -2.00 -3.86 -28.39
C THR A 168 -3.29 -4.21 -29.12
N GLY A 169 -3.54 -3.55 -30.26
CA GLY A 169 -4.62 -3.93 -31.17
C GLY A 169 -5.42 -2.75 -31.70
N PHE A 170 -4.80 -1.90 -32.51
CA PHE A 170 -5.53 -1.22 -33.57
C PHE A 170 -5.14 -1.91 -34.88
N ASP A 171 -5.92 -2.93 -35.23
CA ASP A 171 -5.89 -3.52 -36.56
C ASP A 171 -6.48 -2.51 -37.54
N THR A 172 -5.69 -2.21 -38.56
CA THR A 172 -6.08 -1.56 -39.80
C THR A 172 -7.15 -2.38 -40.53
N ILE A 173 -8.32 -1.79 -40.77
CA ILE A 173 -9.10 -1.88 -42.01
C ILE A 173 -9.66 -0.48 -42.29
#